data_AF-A0A3N5FWW8-F1
#
_entry.id   AF-A0A3N5FWW8-F1
#
_cell.length_a   1.000
_cell.length_b   1.000
_cell.length_c   1.000
_cell.angle_alpha   90.00
_cell.angle_beta   90.00
_cell.angle_gamma   90.00
#
_symmetry.space_group_name_H-M   'P 1'
#
loop_
_entity.id
_entity.type
_entity.pdbx_description
1 polymer ?
#
loop_
_entity_poly.entity_id
_entity_poly.type
_entity_poly.pdbx_seq_one_letter_code
_entity_poly.pdbx_strand_id
1 'polypeptide(L)' 'VGAPRVLKADGDCYELEANYAVFRTKLSEFTTVFNVGRYLDTVRRTSDGLKFESRICVYDSEMIPNSIIYPI' A
#
# COMPACT_ATOMS: atom_id res chain seq x y z
N VAL A 1 -6.24 1.54 9.73
CA VAL A 1 -5.86 2.22 8.45
C VAL A 1 -6.06 3.71 8.65
N GLY A 2 -5.11 4.55 8.22
CA GLY A 2 -5.10 6.01 8.47
C GLY A 2 -4.91 6.82 7.20
N ALA A 3 -4.98 8.15 7.31
CA ALA A 3 -4.73 9.05 6.20
C ALA A 3 -3.25 8.95 5.75
N PRO A 4 -2.96 9.01 4.44
CA PRO A 4 -1.60 9.12 3.94
C PRO A 4 -0.91 10.38 4.47
N ARG A 5 0.38 10.27 4.76
CA ARG A 5 1.22 11.37 5.20
C ARG A 5 2.19 11.73 4.09
N VAL A 6 2.20 13.00 3.70
CA VAL A 6 3.22 13.56 2.80
C VAL A 6 4.47 13.86 3.62
N LEU A 7 5.58 13.25 3.24
CA LEU A 7 6.89 13.44 3.86
C LEU A 7 7.66 14.57 3.17
N LYS A 8 7.57 14.64 1.84
CA LYS A 8 8.20 15.67 1.01
C LYS A 8 7.31 16.01 -0.18
N ALA A 9 7.28 17.29 -0.54
CA ALA A 9 6.65 17.79 -1.76
C ALA A 9 7.63 18.74 -2.47
N ASP A 10 8.10 18.35 -3.64
CA ASP A 10 9.15 19.04 -4.39
C ASP A 10 8.75 19.14 -5.88
N GLY A 11 8.21 20.29 -6.26
CA GLY A 11 7.62 20.51 -7.58
C GLY A 11 6.55 19.48 -7.91
N ASP A 12 6.82 18.64 -8.90
CA ASP A 12 5.92 17.58 -9.35
C ASP A 12 6.17 16.22 -8.67
N CYS A 13 7.09 16.13 -7.71
CA CYS A 13 7.43 14.90 -6.99
C CYS A 13 6.98 14.94 -5.52
N TYR A 14 6.36 13.86 -5.07
CA TYR A 14 5.84 13.71 -3.70
C TYR A 14 6.34 12.39 -3.10
N GLU A 15 6.95 12.46 -1.92
CA GLU A 15 7.26 11.30 -1.10
C GLU A 15 6.20 11.18 -0.02
N LEU A 16 5.59 10.01 0.10
CA LEU A 16 4.48 9.76 1.01
C LEU A 16 4.53 8.38 1.63
N GLU A 17 3.91 8.26 2.80
CA GLU A 17 3.70 6.99 3.48
C GLU A 17 2.24 6.80 3.89
N ALA A 18 1.76 5.56 3.87
CA ALA A 18 0.42 5.21 4.35
C ALA A 18 0.38 3.81 4.93
N ASN A 19 -0.20 3.67 6.11
CA ASN A 19 -0.47 2.36 6.72
C ASN A 19 -1.66 1.69 6.04
N TYR A 20 -1.58 0.39 5.77
CA TYR A 20 -2.64 -0.39 5.15
C TYR A 20 -2.97 -1.67 5.93
N ALA A 21 -4.17 -2.20 5.67
CA ALA A 21 -4.59 -3.52 6.10
C ALA A 21 -5.45 -4.14 4.99
N VAL A 22 -4.99 -5.27 4.44
CA VAL A 22 -5.73 -6.07 3.47
C VAL A 22 -6.47 -7.16 4.22
N PHE A 23 -7.79 -7.18 4.04
CA PHE A 23 -8.66 -8.21 4.58
C PHE A 23 -9.06 -9.17 3.47
N ARG A 24 -9.03 -10.47 3.75
CA ARG A 24 -9.41 -11.51 2.80
C ARG A 24 -10.52 -12.38 3.38
N THR A 25 -11.52 -12.65 2.55
CA THR A 25 -12.57 -13.63 2.80
C THR A 25 -12.43 -14.74 1.76
N LYS A 26 -12.28 -15.99 2.21
CA LYS A 26 -12.34 -17.14 1.30
C LYS A 26 -13.76 -17.71 1.27
N LEU A 27 -14.02 -18.57 0.28
CA LEU A 27 -15.31 -19.23 0.14
C LEU A 27 -15.69 -19.93 1.45
N SER A 28 -16.83 -19.55 2.03
CA SER A 28 -17.37 -20.12 3.27
C SER A 28 -16.48 -19.94 4.52
N GLU A 29 -15.50 -19.03 4.50
CA GLU A 29 -14.66 -18.70 5.66
C GLU A 29 -14.94 -17.28 6.17
N PHE A 30 -14.54 -16.99 7.42
CA PHE A 30 -14.57 -15.63 7.96
C PHE A 30 -13.52 -14.72 7.30
N THR A 31 -13.80 -13.42 7.31
CA THR A 31 -12.81 -12.40 6.97
C THR A 31 -11.66 -12.40 7.97
N THR A 32 -10.44 -12.42 7.45
CA THR A 32 -9.22 -12.36 8.27
C THR A 32 -8.31 -11.23 7.80
N VAL A 33 -7.46 -10.75 8.71
CA VAL A 33 -6.34 -9.87 8.35
C VAL A 33 -5.35 -10.72 7.55
N PHE A 34 -5.19 -10.39 6.27
CA PHE A 34 -4.33 -11.15 5.36
C PHE A 34 -2.93 -10.55 5.28
N ASN A 35 -2.82 -9.23 5.20
CA ASN A 35 -1.54 -8.54 5.12
C ASN A 35 -1.69 -7.12 5.69
N VAL A 36 -0.74 -6.70 6.51
CA VAL A 36 -0.67 -5.35 7.08
C VAL A 36 0.72 -4.79 6.89
N GLY A 37 0.80 -3.47 6.85
CA GLY A 37 2.08 -2.79 6.79
C GLY A 37 1.93 -1.34 6.37
N ARG A 38 2.94 -0.81 5.69
CA ARG A 38 2.94 0.54 5.12
C ARG A 38 3.47 0.58 3.70
N TYR A 39 2.93 1.51 2.92
CA TYR A 39 3.51 1.91 1.65
C TYR A 39 4.52 3.03 1.89
N LEU A 40 5.65 2.95 1.18
CA LEU A 40 6.56 4.06 0.95
C LEU A 40 6.49 4.36 -0.55
N ASP A 41 5.82 5.46 -0.88
CA ASP A 41 5.46 5.80 -2.25
C ASP A 41 6.25 7.03 -2.73
N THR A 42 6.66 7.01 -3.99
CA THR A 42 7.03 8.20 -4.74
C THR A 42 5.98 8.44 -5.81
N VAL A 43 5.30 9.58 -5.75
CA VAL A 43 4.25 9.96 -6.70
C VAL A 43 4.72 11.15 -7.51
N ARG A 44 4.52 11.09 -8.83
CA ARG A 44 4.80 12.17 -9.76
C ARG A 44 3.51 12.72 -10.35
N ARG A 45 3.38 14.05 -10.41
CA ARG A 45 2.33 14.71 -11.19
C ARG A 45 2.71 14.66 -12.67
N THR A 46 1.80 14.15 -13.49
CA THR A 46 1.91 14.10 -14.95
C THR A 46 0.73 14.82 -15.58
N SER A 47 0.72 14.93 -16.92
CA SER A 47 -0.44 15.43 -17.67
C SER A 47 -1.73 14.64 -17.41
N ASP A 48 -1.59 13.36 -17.02
CA ASP A 48 -2.71 12.43 -16.79
C ASP A 48 -3.07 12.32 -15.29
N GLY A 49 -2.57 13.24 -14.47
CA GLY A 49 -2.79 13.28 -13.03
C GLY A 49 -1.63 12.70 -12.22
N LEU A 50 -1.91 12.34 -10.97
CA LEU A 50 -0.91 11.76 -10.07
C LEU A 50 -0.67 10.29 -10.42
N LYS A 51 0.59 9.89 -10.61
CA LYS A 51 1.00 8.52 -10.91
C LYS A 51 2.09 8.06 -9.94
N PHE A 52 2.08 6.78 -9.58
CA PHE A 52 3.18 6.19 -8.82
C PHE A 52 4.41 6.08 -9.71
N GLU A 53 5.47 6.77 -9.33
CA GLU A 53 6.81 6.54 -9.86
C GLU A 53 7.42 5.30 -9.20
N SER A 54 7.21 5.15 -7.89
CA SER A 54 7.53 3.92 -7.16
C SER A 54 6.52 3.67 -6.03
N ARG A 55 6.34 2.39 -5.68
CA ARG A 55 5.57 1.93 -4.53
C ARG A 55 6.28 0.77 -3.87
N ILE A 56 6.66 0.94 -2.61
CA ILE A 56 7.30 -0.11 -1.81
C ILE A 56 6.34 -0.52 -0.70
N CYS A 57 5.90 -1.78 -0.75
CA CYS A 57 5.02 -2.37 0.27
C CYS A 57 5.87 -3.05 1.33
N VAL A 58 6.06 -2.40 2.49
CA VAL A 58 6.70 -3.00 3.65
C VAL A 58 5.62 -3.64 4.51
N TYR A 59 5.60 -4.97 4.62
CA TYR A 59 4.60 -5.70 5.38
C TYR A 59 5.16 -6.21 6.72
N ASP A 60 4.33 -6.19 7.76
CA ASP A 60 4.67 -6.68 9.10
C ASP A 60 4.26 -8.16 9.29
N SER A 61 3.46 -8.70 8.36
CA SER A 61 2.95 -10.07 8.41
C SER A 61 4.06 -11.07 8.06
N GLU A 62 4.87 -11.48 9.04
CA GLU A 62 6.01 -12.40 8.85
C GLU A 62 5.60 -13.72 8.18
N MET A 63 4.45 -14.28 8.55
CA MET A 63 3.85 -15.42 7.86
C MET A 63 2.76 -14.96 6.89
N ILE A 64 3.00 -15.16 5.59
CA ILE A 64 1.99 -14.96 4.56
C ILE A 64 1.10 -16.21 4.49
N PRO A 65 -0.22 -16.12 4.74
CA PRO A 65 -1.10 -17.28 4.68
C PRO A 65 -1.25 -17.80 3.24
N ASN A 66 -0.50 -18.85 2.93
CA ASN A 66 -0.34 -19.48 1.62
C ASN A 66 0.41 -18.61 0.60
N SER A 67 -0.30 -17.76 -0.13
CA SER A 67 0.26 -17.03 -1.28
C SER A 67 -0.41 -15.67 -1.45
N ILE A 68 0.38 -14.69 -1.89
CA ILE A 68 -0.10 -13.41 -2.42
C ILE A 68 -0.26 -13.58 -3.93
N ILE A 69 -1.50 -13.61 -4.40
CA ILE A 69 -1.84 -13.82 -5.82
C ILE A 69 -2.25 -12.49 -6.47
N TYR A 70 -2.80 -11.57 -5.68
CA TYR A 70 -3.22 -10.24 -6.12
C TYR A 70 -2.26 -9.18 -5.58
N PRO A 71 -2.10 -8.04 -6.28
CA PRO A 71 -1.33 -6.92 -5.78
C PRO A 71 -1.80 -6.49 -4.39
N ILE A 72 -0.83 -6.16 -3.53
CA ILE A 72 -1.03 -5.50 -2.24
C ILE A 72 -0.91 -4.00 -2.44
#